data_AF-A0AAV8XEA2-F1
#
_entry.id   AF-A0AAV8XEA2-F1
#
_cell.length_a   1.000
_cell.length_b   1.000
_cell.length_c   1.000
_cell.angle_alpha   90.00
_cell.angle_beta   90.00
_cell.angle_gamma   90.00
#
_symmetry.space_group_name_H-M   'P 1'
#
loop_
_entity.id
_entity.type
_entity.pdbx_description
1 polymer ?
#
loop_
_entity_poly.entity_id
_entity_poly.type
_entity_poly.pdbx_seq_one_letter_code
_entity_poly.pdbx_strand_id
1 'polypeptide(L)'
;MFGVHASFYNRYLDELGNHFLRKANETMKFISCDITYNLHEAVFVHSPFWDLHQSNISEITFMLNKTMIADNGKGFYQFSRDMRSSNNLFHYILQDNTIERNKGTGFDIALPYVWQYNENFTHSVYIDNTTWVNNKNFDFTIDGHFAVVNITNSIFRDNKCKTGLFALRGMEKKLLITNNKFLNNNGEYVIEFSSNSQSEIIGNVPAVFTNNELRNNNYVSTSRGIGILQRDPTYKDPTCVIAFRGIQKVNVNRNLFSDNALNYQLLAGIKTAKINNYLNVRENWWGTSNENEIKERIFDFDDWNNHAIAQYRPYLLEDDFRASYSVTFASNATVDLDRLGGRIYEDLILSNRESPYIVQADITIMPNVTVTIYPGVIMEFAPNVGILALGTLNARGYLGREIIMRPISQIGNLETRVVSEDVNIREKRQLETFYGQESVRLCKSHSCAETEYGVTNEGFLEYFNKTTLQWIPMCDSRFTERNAQVVCREMGFNPLNAFFEFGVRIDFHSNSLSRIWTWPEPLQCKGTENKYEDCPIRLNGQQFGHRHRCEWNSNFVFIHCEKEGVRRGRYWGGVRFADAEFEQHFYDHRIHDIHTHMAKQSQESTLEYVKNLWCGYFAQRKVFCCAEHYKES
;
A
#
# COMPACT_ATOMS: atom_id res chain seq x y z
N MET A 1 -15.88 -8.26 -28.82
CA MET A 1 -17.11 -7.47 -28.61
C MET A 1 -17.37 -7.36 -27.11
N PHE A 2 -17.84 -6.20 -26.65
CA PHE A 2 -18.26 -5.95 -25.26
C PHE A 2 -19.71 -6.41 -25.08
N GLY A 3 -20.12 -6.77 -23.86
CA GLY A 3 -21.52 -7.08 -23.57
C GLY A 3 -22.40 -5.81 -23.59
N VAL A 4 -22.10 -4.89 -22.68
CA VAL A 4 -22.70 -3.55 -22.61
C VAL A 4 -21.58 -2.51 -22.66
N HIS A 5 -21.69 -1.55 -23.58
CA HIS A 5 -20.78 -0.41 -23.68
C HIS A 5 -21.55 0.89 -23.50
N ALA A 6 -21.15 1.70 -22.51
CA ALA A 6 -21.74 2.99 -22.22
C ALA A 6 -20.68 4.09 -22.15
N SER A 7 -20.99 5.25 -22.74
CA SER A 7 -20.10 6.42 -22.82
C SER A 7 -20.79 7.63 -22.22
N PHE A 8 -20.26 8.18 -21.13
CA PHE A 8 -20.83 9.35 -20.46
C PHE A 8 -19.90 10.56 -20.58
N TYR A 9 -20.37 11.59 -21.27
CA TYR A 9 -19.58 12.78 -21.54
C TYR A 9 -19.74 13.79 -20.41
N ASN A 10 -18.63 14.33 -19.90
CA ASN A 10 -18.64 15.33 -18.83
C ASN A 10 -19.20 16.71 -19.26
N ARG A 11 -19.30 16.96 -20.58
CA ARG A 11 -19.67 18.24 -21.20
C ARG A 11 -20.68 18.05 -22.35
N TYR A 12 -21.42 19.11 -22.68
CA TYR A 12 -22.41 19.13 -23.76
C TYR A 12 -21.82 19.35 -25.16
N LEU A 13 -20.57 19.82 -25.25
CA LEU A 13 -19.93 20.21 -26.51
C LEU A 13 -18.57 19.55 -26.64
N ASP A 14 -18.17 19.10 -27.83
CA ASP A 14 -16.79 18.72 -28.09
C ASP A 14 -15.91 19.92 -28.49
N GLU A 15 -14.62 19.68 -28.79
CA GLU A 15 -13.68 20.71 -29.25
C GLU A 15 -14.02 21.26 -30.65
N LEU A 16 -14.87 20.55 -31.40
CA LEU A 16 -15.28 20.88 -32.76
C LEU A 16 -16.67 21.55 -32.80
N GLY A 17 -17.32 21.75 -31.65
CA GLY A 17 -18.64 22.35 -31.52
C GLY A 17 -19.82 21.38 -31.71
N ASN A 18 -19.58 20.07 -31.76
CA ASN A 18 -20.63 19.06 -31.81
C ASN A 18 -21.33 18.93 -30.45
N HIS A 19 -22.66 18.77 -30.49
CA HIS A 19 -23.46 18.61 -29.27
C HIS A 19 -23.57 17.14 -28.85
N PHE A 20 -23.22 16.86 -27.60
CA PHE A 20 -23.47 15.58 -26.95
C PHE A 20 -24.82 15.58 -26.22
N LEU A 21 -25.53 14.46 -26.34
CA LEU A 21 -26.71 14.19 -25.53
C LEU A 21 -26.28 13.88 -24.11
N ARG A 22 -26.66 14.74 -23.18
CA ARG A 22 -26.44 14.59 -21.75
C ARG A 22 -27.74 14.93 -21.04
N LYS A 23 -28.22 14.04 -20.18
CA LYS A 23 -29.38 14.29 -19.32
C LYS A 23 -28.93 14.45 -17.86
N ALA A 24 -29.76 15.15 -17.09
CA ALA A 24 -29.52 15.30 -15.66
C ALA A 24 -29.61 13.95 -14.94
N ASN A 25 -30.57 13.09 -15.30
CA ASN A 25 -30.74 11.77 -14.68
C ASN A 25 -30.88 10.70 -15.76
N GLU A 26 -30.02 9.69 -15.71
CA GLU A 26 -30.00 8.55 -16.63
C GLU A 26 -29.98 7.25 -15.83
N THR A 27 -30.92 6.35 -16.13
CA THR A 27 -31.08 5.07 -15.44
C THR A 27 -31.08 3.93 -16.46
N MET A 28 -30.16 2.99 -16.31
CA MET A 28 -30.13 1.76 -17.09
C MET A 28 -30.45 0.58 -16.17
N LYS A 29 -31.49 -0.18 -16.53
CA LYS A 29 -31.96 -1.34 -15.77
C LYS A 29 -31.79 -2.60 -16.60
N PHE A 30 -31.03 -3.55 -16.08
CA PHE A 30 -30.86 -4.89 -16.62
C PHE A 30 -31.54 -5.86 -15.65
N ILE A 31 -32.64 -6.47 -16.09
CA ILE A 31 -33.46 -7.35 -15.25
C ILE A 31 -33.53 -8.70 -15.94
N SER A 32 -33.12 -9.76 -15.25
CA SER A 32 -33.16 -11.13 -15.80
C SER A 32 -32.42 -11.27 -17.13
N CYS A 33 -31.28 -10.58 -17.25
CA CYS A 33 -30.41 -10.64 -18.42
C CYS A 33 -29.32 -11.72 -18.26
N ASP A 34 -28.89 -12.27 -19.39
CA ASP A 34 -27.75 -13.18 -19.51
C ASP A 34 -26.67 -12.49 -20.35
N ILE A 35 -25.54 -12.14 -19.73
CA ILE A 35 -24.40 -11.47 -20.37
C ILE A 35 -23.21 -12.44 -20.32
N THR A 36 -23.11 -13.27 -21.36
CA THR A 36 -22.13 -14.36 -21.41
C THR A 36 -21.30 -14.38 -22.69
N TYR A 37 -20.13 -15.02 -22.62
CA TYR A 37 -19.23 -15.27 -23.75
C TYR A 37 -18.71 -14.03 -24.51
N ASN A 38 -18.63 -12.87 -23.85
CA ASN A 38 -18.04 -11.68 -24.46
C ASN A 38 -16.51 -11.77 -24.45
N LEU A 39 -15.87 -11.38 -25.57
CA LEU A 39 -14.40 -11.37 -25.72
C LEU A 39 -13.73 -10.35 -24.78
N HIS A 40 -14.42 -9.25 -24.48
CA HIS A 40 -13.95 -8.14 -23.66
C HIS A 40 -14.71 -8.10 -22.32
N GLU A 41 -14.99 -6.93 -21.79
CA GLU A 41 -15.77 -6.68 -20.58
C GLU A 41 -17.26 -7.02 -20.78
N ALA A 42 -17.90 -7.53 -19.73
CA ALA A 42 -19.34 -7.72 -19.68
C ALA A 42 -20.06 -6.37 -19.65
N VAL A 43 -19.58 -5.44 -18.81
CA VAL A 43 -20.07 -4.05 -18.80
C VAL A 43 -18.87 -3.12 -18.76
N PHE A 44 -18.76 -2.28 -19.78
CA PHE A 44 -17.73 -1.26 -19.89
C PHE A 44 -18.37 0.14 -19.89
N VAL A 45 -18.03 0.92 -18.87
CA VAL A 45 -18.48 2.30 -18.70
C VAL A 45 -17.27 3.22 -18.80
N HIS A 46 -17.34 4.25 -19.63
CA HIS A 46 -16.25 5.22 -19.67
C HIS A 46 -16.68 6.66 -19.87
N SER A 47 -15.86 7.60 -19.39
CA SER A 47 -15.99 9.04 -19.67
C SER A 47 -14.76 9.57 -20.41
N PRO A 48 -14.83 9.78 -21.73
CA PRO A 48 -13.64 9.99 -22.57
C PRO A 48 -13.08 11.43 -22.57
N PHE A 49 -13.87 12.42 -22.15
CA PHE A 49 -13.49 13.83 -22.22
C PHE A 49 -13.30 14.44 -20.84
N TRP A 50 -12.34 15.36 -20.74
CA TRP A 50 -12.13 16.29 -19.65
C TRP A 50 -13.15 17.44 -19.76
N ASP A 51 -13.57 18.00 -18.64
CA ASP A 51 -14.37 19.23 -18.64
C ASP A 51 -13.57 20.37 -18.02
N LEU A 52 -13.43 21.45 -18.80
CA LEU A 52 -12.80 22.70 -18.37
C LEU A 52 -13.84 23.67 -17.81
N HIS A 53 -15.13 23.37 -18.00
CA HIS A 53 -16.24 24.21 -17.62
C HIS A 53 -17.08 23.52 -16.54
N GLN A 54 -17.73 24.32 -15.70
CA GLN A 54 -18.69 23.79 -14.75
C GLN A 54 -20.02 23.59 -15.48
N SER A 55 -20.39 22.32 -15.69
CA SER A 55 -21.69 21.93 -16.23
C SER A 55 -22.55 21.36 -15.11
N ASN A 56 -23.88 21.34 -15.30
CA ASN A 56 -24.78 20.68 -14.36
C ASN A 56 -24.42 19.18 -14.20
N ILE A 57 -24.56 18.68 -12.98
CA ILE A 57 -24.33 17.28 -12.64
C ILE A 57 -25.31 16.38 -13.39
N SER A 58 -24.81 15.23 -13.83
CA SER A 58 -25.62 14.13 -14.37
C SER A 58 -25.50 12.91 -13.49
N GLU A 59 -26.61 12.47 -12.92
CA GLU A 59 -26.73 11.23 -12.16
C GLU A 59 -26.97 10.06 -13.09
N ILE A 60 -26.06 9.09 -13.05
CA ILE A 60 -26.04 7.91 -13.91
C ILE A 60 -26.15 6.69 -13.01
N THR A 61 -27.26 5.96 -13.15
CA THR A 61 -27.55 4.78 -12.34
C THR A 61 -27.55 3.52 -13.19
N PHE A 62 -26.72 2.55 -12.78
CA PHE A 62 -26.72 1.19 -13.30
C PHE A 62 -27.39 0.26 -12.30
N MET A 63 -28.46 -0.40 -12.73
CA MET A 63 -29.20 -1.35 -11.92
C MET A 63 -29.20 -2.71 -12.59
N LEU A 64 -28.57 -3.69 -11.96
CA LEU A 64 -28.56 -5.09 -12.40
C LEU A 64 -29.31 -5.92 -11.36
N ASN A 65 -30.38 -6.59 -11.80
CA ASN A 65 -31.23 -7.40 -10.95
C ASN A 65 -31.45 -8.79 -11.56
N LYS A 66 -31.16 -9.85 -10.81
CA LYS A 66 -31.31 -11.25 -11.28
C LYS A 66 -30.57 -11.52 -12.59
N THR A 67 -29.41 -10.91 -12.78
CA THR A 67 -28.62 -11.06 -14.01
C THR A 67 -27.49 -12.07 -13.83
N MET A 68 -27.21 -12.82 -14.88
CA MET A 68 -26.08 -13.74 -14.96
C MET A 68 -24.97 -13.13 -15.81
N ILE A 69 -23.76 -13.04 -15.25
CA ILE A 69 -22.56 -12.54 -15.95
C ILE A 69 -21.50 -13.63 -15.89
N ALA A 70 -21.35 -14.40 -16.96
CA ALA A 70 -20.42 -15.52 -16.97
C ALA A 70 -19.54 -15.64 -18.22
N ASP A 71 -18.37 -16.25 -18.06
CA ASP A 71 -17.49 -16.63 -19.16
C ASP A 71 -17.03 -15.45 -20.06
N ASN A 72 -16.98 -14.23 -19.51
CA ASN A 72 -16.51 -13.03 -20.21
C ASN A 72 -15.01 -12.80 -20.02
N GLY A 73 -14.41 -11.97 -20.88
CA GLY A 73 -13.03 -11.52 -20.77
C GLY A 73 -12.76 -10.78 -19.45
N LYS A 74 -13.64 -9.85 -19.07
CA LYS A 74 -13.68 -9.17 -17.75
C LYS A 74 -15.14 -8.98 -17.32
N GLY A 75 -15.38 -8.75 -16.03
CA GLY A 75 -16.70 -8.44 -15.49
C GLY A 75 -17.09 -6.97 -15.73
N PHE A 76 -17.14 -6.19 -14.67
CA PHE A 76 -17.51 -4.78 -14.68
C PHE A 76 -16.25 -3.89 -14.66
N TYR A 77 -16.17 -2.93 -15.58
CA TYR A 77 -15.06 -1.98 -15.63
C TYR A 77 -15.58 -0.56 -15.88
N GLN A 78 -15.27 0.37 -14.98
CA GLN A 78 -15.53 1.80 -15.14
C GLN A 78 -14.23 2.57 -15.22
N PHE A 79 -14.04 3.31 -16.31
CA PHE A 79 -12.90 4.18 -16.50
C PHE A 79 -13.31 5.65 -16.72
N SER A 80 -12.83 6.54 -15.85
CA SER A 80 -13.06 7.98 -16.00
C SER A 80 -11.75 8.66 -16.41
N ARG A 81 -11.71 9.30 -17.58
CA ARG A 81 -10.50 10.02 -18.03
C ARG A 81 -10.17 11.20 -17.13
N ASP A 82 -11.16 11.91 -16.60
CA ASP A 82 -10.93 12.93 -15.58
C ASP A 82 -11.41 12.43 -14.22
N MET A 83 -10.45 12.05 -13.37
CA MET A 83 -10.73 11.59 -12.01
C MET A 83 -10.88 12.76 -11.04
N ARG A 84 -10.46 13.99 -11.36
CA ARG A 84 -10.41 15.11 -10.40
C ARG A 84 -11.52 16.13 -10.56
N SER A 85 -12.08 16.23 -11.75
CA SER A 85 -13.16 17.14 -12.06
C SER A 85 -14.13 16.47 -13.01
N SER A 86 -15.19 15.89 -12.46
CA SER A 86 -16.26 15.30 -13.24
C SER A 86 -17.62 15.88 -12.84
N ASN A 87 -18.48 16.02 -13.85
CA ASN A 87 -19.88 16.35 -13.66
C ASN A 87 -20.75 15.08 -13.64
N ASN A 88 -20.16 13.88 -13.68
CA ASN A 88 -20.88 12.62 -13.68
C ASN A 88 -20.92 12.01 -12.27
N LEU A 89 -22.13 11.80 -11.74
CA LEU A 89 -22.35 11.10 -10.49
C LEU A 89 -22.82 9.67 -10.81
N PHE A 90 -21.99 8.67 -10.48
CA PHE A 90 -22.29 7.26 -10.73
C PHE A 90 -22.91 6.56 -9.52
N HIS A 91 -23.96 5.78 -9.80
CA HIS A 91 -24.64 4.90 -8.86
C HIS A 91 -24.68 3.46 -9.42
N TYR A 92 -24.17 2.49 -8.66
CA TYR A 92 -24.17 1.08 -9.03
C TYR A 92 -25.05 0.30 -8.04
N ILE A 93 -26.04 -0.42 -8.56
CA ILE A 93 -26.99 -1.22 -7.77
C ILE A 93 -27.01 -2.63 -8.34
N LEU A 94 -26.45 -3.59 -7.61
CA LEU A 94 -26.43 -5.01 -7.96
C LEU A 94 -27.26 -5.79 -6.93
N GLN A 95 -28.32 -6.45 -7.38
CA GLN A 95 -29.19 -7.26 -6.54
C GLN A 95 -29.40 -8.65 -7.16
N ASP A 96 -29.27 -9.71 -6.36
CA ASP A 96 -29.55 -11.10 -6.76
C ASP A 96 -28.78 -11.55 -8.03
N ASN A 97 -27.56 -11.05 -8.25
CA ASN A 97 -26.79 -11.36 -9.45
C ASN A 97 -25.80 -12.51 -9.24
N THR A 98 -25.46 -13.19 -10.32
CA THR A 98 -24.42 -14.24 -10.32
C THR A 98 -23.33 -13.90 -11.31
N ILE A 99 -22.10 -13.71 -10.80
CA ILE A 99 -20.91 -13.40 -11.60
C ILE A 99 -19.91 -14.55 -11.47
N GLU A 100 -19.72 -15.32 -12.53
CA GLU A 100 -18.90 -16.54 -12.47
C GLU A 100 -18.01 -16.80 -13.70
N ARG A 101 -16.89 -17.51 -13.48
CA ARG A 101 -15.97 -17.97 -14.55
C ARG A 101 -15.43 -16.88 -15.48
N ASN A 102 -15.41 -15.62 -15.07
CA ASN A 102 -14.80 -14.56 -15.87
C ASN A 102 -13.26 -14.65 -15.83
N LYS A 103 -12.60 -14.30 -16.94
CA LYS A 103 -11.15 -14.51 -17.13
C LYS A 103 -10.26 -13.37 -16.63
N GLY A 104 -10.84 -12.22 -16.30
CA GLY A 104 -10.15 -11.00 -15.91
C GLY A 104 -10.79 -10.34 -14.69
N THR A 105 -10.62 -9.02 -14.56
CA THR A 105 -11.10 -8.26 -13.39
C THR A 105 -12.60 -8.47 -13.15
N GLY A 106 -13.01 -8.47 -11.88
CA GLY A 106 -14.37 -8.78 -11.47
C GLY A 106 -15.27 -7.55 -11.50
N PHE A 107 -14.98 -6.61 -10.62
CA PHE A 107 -15.71 -5.36 -10.50
C PHE A 107 -14.72 -4.25 -10.17
N ASP A 108 -14.30 -3.51 -11.18
CA ASP A 108 -13.28 -2.47 -11.04
C ASP A 108 -13.87 -1.12 -11.46
N ILE A 109 -14.08 -0.26 -10.47
CA ILE A 109 -14.65 1.07 -10.69
C ILE A 109 -13.77 2.16 -10.09
N ALA A 110 -13.60 3.23 -10.87
CA ALA A 110 -12.85 4.41 -10.48
C ALA A 110 -13.76 5.64 -10.52
N LEU A 111 -14.22 6.06 -9.34
CA LEU A 111 -15.22 7.10 -9.14
C LEU A 111 -14.57 8.50 -9.17
N PRO A 112 -14.96 9.37 -10.10
CA PRO A 112 -14.32 10.68 -10.24
C PRO A 112 -14.74 11.66 -9.14
N TYR A 113 -13.96 12.71 -8.95
CA TYR A 113 -14.25 13.76 -7.98
C TYR A 113 -15.28 14.73 -8.57
N VAL A 114 -16.39 14.91 -7.85
CA VAL A 114 -17.49 15.77 -8.26
C VAL A 114 -17.40 17.09 -7.52
N TRP A 115 -17.50 18.20 -8.25
CA TRP A 115 -17.25 19.53 -7.70
C TRP A 115 -18.35 20.05 -6.76
N GLN A 116 -19.64 19.67 -6.96
CA GLN A 116 -20.73 19.97 -6.00
C GLN A 116 -21.05 18.81 -5.06
N TYR A 117 -20.04 18.06 -4.61
CA TYR A 117 -20.31 16.96 -3.67
C TYR A 117 -20.86 17.52 -2.35
N ASN A 118 -21.98 16.96 -1.89
CA ASN A 118 -22.60 17.21 -0.59
C ASN A 118 -23.28 15.93 -0.10
N GLU A 119 -23.93 15.92 1.06
CA GLU A 119 -24.57 14.69 1.57
C GLU A 119 -25.60 14.05 0.61
N ASN A 120 -26.22 14.84 -0.28
CA ASN A 120 -27.21 14.37 -1.25
C ASN A 120 -26.59 13.94 -2.59
N PHE A 121 -25.51 14.59 -3.03
CA PHE A 121 -24.82 14.34 -4.30
C PHE A 121 -23.51 13.60 -4.04
N THR A 122 -23.61 12.29 -3.79
CA THR A 122 -22.46 11.39 -3.62
C THR A 122 -22.62 10.12 -4.43
N HIS A 123 -21.48 9.55 -4.84
CA HIS A 123 -21.48 8.25 -5.49
C HIS A 123 -22.05 7.19 -4.57
N SER A 124 -22.72 6.19 -5.13
CA SER A 124 -23.22 5.06 -4.34
C SER A 124 -22.95 3.72 -5.01
N VAL A 125 -22.57 2.73 -4.21
CA VAL A 125 -22.41 1.35 -4.63
C VAL A 125 -23.20 0.49 -3.66
N TYR A 126 -24.27 -0.14 -4.15
CA TYR A 126 -25.14 -1.02 -3.39
C TYR A 126 -25.08 -2.41 -4.01
N ILE A 127 -24.65 -3.39 -3.21
CA ILE A 127 -24.57 -4.80 -3.63
C ILE A 127 -25.28 -5.64 -2.58
N ASP A 128 -26.32 -6.35 -2.98
CA ASP A 128 -27.05 -7.26 -2.11
C ASP A 128 -27.23 -8.62 -2.76
N ASN A 129 -27.08 -9.67 -1.94
CA ASN A 129 -27.30 -11.06 -2.33
C ASN A 129 -26.65 -11.45 -3.67
N THR A 130 -25.39 -11.02 -3.89
CA THR A 130 -24.67 -11.27 -5.14
C THR A 130 -23.60 -12.34 -4.94
N THR A 131 -23.48 -13.26 -5.89
CA THR A 131 -22.54 -14.39 -5.82
C THR A 131 -21.41 -14.24 -6.84
N TRP A 132 -20.17 -14.29 -6.36
CA TRP A 132 -18.93 -14.20 -7.14
C TRP A 132 -18.14 -15.50 -7.04
N VAL A 133 -18.11 -16.29 -8.13
CA VAL A 133 -17.60 -17.68 -8.06
C VAL A 133 -16.64 -18.01 -9.20
N ASN A 134 -15.53 -18.69 -8.88
CA ASN A 134 -14.60 -19.27 -9.88
C ASN A 134 -14.02 -18.27 -10.90
N ASN A 135 -13.89 -17.00 -10.53
CA ASN A 135 -13.29 -16.00 -11.42
C ASN A 135 -11.75 -16.10 -11.38
N LYS A 136 -11.09 -15.83 -12.53
CA LYS A 136 -9.62 -15.84 -12.67
C LYS A 136 -9.10 -14.41 -12.83
N ASN A 137 -7.90 -14.14 -12.30
CA ASN A 137 -7.34 -12.78 -12.23
C ASN A 137 -8.35 -11.78 -11.64
N PHE A 138 -9.13 -12.25 -10.67
CA PHE A 138 -10.22 -11.49 -10.08
C PHE A 138 -9.66 -10.32 -9.26
N ASP A 139 -10.37 -9.20 -9.32
CA ASP A 139 -10.12 -8.00 -8.53
C ASP A 139 -11.46 -7.30 -8.35
N PHE A 140 -11.78 -6.93 -7.11
CA PHE A 140 -12.94 -6.13 -6.77
C PHE A 140 -12.42 -4.82 -6.17
N THR A 141 -12.49 -3.74 -6.93
CA THR A 141 -11.90 -2.45 -6.60
C THR A 141 -12.93 -1.33 -6.69
N ILE A 142 -13.05 -0.55 -5.61
CA ILE A 142 -13.77 0.74 -5.62
C ILE A 142 -12.75 1.82 -5.26
N ASP A 143 -12.23 2.51 -6.28
CA ASP A 143 -11.26 3.60 -6.15
C ASP A 143 -11.92 4.97 -6.38
N GLY A 144 -11.21 6.03 -6.01
CA GLY A 144 -11.57 7.41 -6.32
C GLY A 144 -12.23 8.17 -5.17
N HIS A 145 -13.20 9.03 -5.51
CA HIS A 145 -13.83 10.00 -4.59
C HIS A 145 -14.67 9.34 -3.48
N PHE A 146 -15.21 10.16 -2.56
CA PHE A 146 -16.15 9.72 -1.53
C PHE A 146 -17.36 9.01 -2.16
N ALA A 147 -17.73 7.86 -1.59
CA ALA A 147 -18.90 7.11 -1.98
C ALA A 147 -19.55 6.42 -0.79
N VAL A 148 -20.86 6.21 -0.88
CA VAL A 148 -21.63 5.36 0.03
C VAL A 148 -21.61 3.93 -0.51
N VAL A 149 -20.98 3.03 0.23
CA VAL A 149 -20.79 1.63 -0.16
C VAL A 149 -21.51 0.73 0.83
N ASN A 150 -22.49 -0.02 0.33
CA ASN A 150 -23.23 -1.01 1.11
C ASN A 150 -23.15 -2.38 0.41
N ILE A 151 -22.60 -3.36 1.12
CA ILE A 151 -22.44 -4.72 0.60
C ILE A 151 -22.98 -5.70 1.63
N THR A 152 -24.09 -6.34 1.28
CA THR A 152 -24.84 -7.23 2.16
C THR A 152 -25.05 -8.59 1.54
N ASN A 153 -25.06 -9.64 2.38
CA ASN A 153 -25.47 -11.00 2.03
C ASN A 153 -24.76 -11.60 0.79
N SER A 154 -23.58 -11.10 0.44
CA SER A 154 -22.87 -11.49 -0.78
C SER A 154 -21.87 -12.61 -0.50
N ILE A 155 -21.65 -13.45 -1.50
CA ILE A 155 -20.80 -14.64 -1.40
C ILE A 155 -19.65 -14.54 -2.40
N PHE A 156 -18.42 -14.61 -1.91
CA PHE A 156 -17.20 -14.67 -2.71
C PHE A 156 -16.53 -16.02 -2.47
N ARG A 157 -16.56 -16.89 -3.49
CA ARG A 157 -16.07 -18.27 -3.35
C ARG A 157 -15.14 -18.70 -4.48
N ASP A 158 -14.05 -19.38 -4.14
CA ASP A 158 -13.14 -20.05 -5.07
C ASP A 158 -12.54 -19.12 -6.15
N ASN A 159 -12.40 -17.82 -5.87
CA ASN A 159 -11.84 -16.86 -6.81
C ASN A 159 -10.31 -16.87 -6.76
N LYS A 160 -9.66 -16.78 -7.93
CA LYS A 160 -8.21 -16.62 -8.06
C LYS A 160 -7.88 -15.18 -8.37
N CYS A 161 -7.33 -14.47 -7.39
CA CYS A 161 -7.13 -13.02 -7.45
C CYS A 161 -5.82 -12.64 -8.14
N LYS A 162 -5.78 -11.45 -8.74
CA LYS A 162 -4.55 -10.88 -9.32
C LYS A 162 -3.58 -10.42 -8.21
N THR A 163 -4.09 -9.62 -7.28
CA THR A 163 -3.38 -9.14 -6.09
C THR A 163 -4.14 -9.60 -4.85
N GLY A 164 -5.29 -9.00 -4.56
CA GLY A 164 -6.20 -9.41 -3.50
C GLY A 164 -7.64 -9.49 -4.00
N LEU A 165 -8.55 -9.95 -3.14
CA LEU A 165 -9.94 -10.18 -3.53
C LEU A 165 -10.75 -8.88 -3.60
N PHE A 166 -10.63 -8.04 -2.57
CA PHE A 166 -11.45 -6.85 -2.40
C PHE A 166 -10.61 -5.66 -1.92
N ALA A 167 -10.72 -4.50 -2.58
CA ALA A 167 -9.98 -3.30 -2.22
C ALA A 167 -10.82 -2.02 -2.35
N LEU A 168 -10.80 -1.21 -1.30
CA LEU A 168 -11.41 0.13 -1.25
C LEU A 168 -10.30 1.16 -1.21
N ARG A 169 -10.24 2.01 -2.24
CA ARG A 169 -9.11 2.91 -2.48
C ARG A 169 -9.57 4.36 -2.67
N GLY A 170 -8.61 5.28 -2.53
CA GLY A 170 -8.82 6.71 -2.75
C GLY A 170 -9.28 7.44 -1.48
N MET A 171 -10.33 8.24 -1.57
CA MET A 171 -10.91 8.96 -0.44
C MET A 171 -11.70 8.01 0.48
N GLU A 172 -11.88 8.42 1.74
CA GLU A 172 -12.76 7.73 2.70
C GLU A 172 -14.14 7.40 2.12
N LYS A 173 -14.63 6.18 2.42
CA LYS A 173 -15.93 5.70 1.96
C LYS A 173 -16.87 5.52 3.16
N LYS A 174 -18.14 5.92 3.03
CA LYS A 174 -19.16 5.58 4.03
C LYS A 174 -19.55 4.12 3.83
N LEU A 175 -19.17 3.26 4.77
CA LEU A 175 -19.10 1.81 4.54
C LEU A 175 -20.02 1.03 5.48
N LEU A 176 -20.79 0.12 4.89
CA LEU A 176 -21.48 -0.95 5.60
C LEU A 176 -21.25 -2.26 4.85
N ILE A 177 -20.46 -3.16 5.44
CA ILE A 177 -20.21 -4.49 4.88
C ILE A 177 -20.64 -5.51 5.93
N THR A 178 -21.74 -6.22 5.68
CA THR A 178 -22.31 -7.14 6.66
C THR A 178 -22.92 -8.41 6.08
N ASN A 179 -22.87 -9.50 6.85
CA ASN A 179 -23.39 -10.82 6.48
C ASN A 179 -22.81 -11.40 5.18
N ASN A 180 -21.57 -11.02 4.81
CA ASN A 180 -20.91 -11.55 3.61
C ASN A 180 -20.05 -12.77 3.94
N LYS A 181 -19.85 -13.62 2.94
CA LYS A 181 -19.05 -14.85 3.06
C LYS A 181 -17.89 -14.84 2.08
N PHE A 182 -16.66 -14.95 2.59
CA PHE A 182 -15.43 -14.99 1.84
C PHE A 182 -14.76 -16.36 2.05
N LEU A 183 -14.97 -17.28 1.11
CA LEU A 183 -14.66 -18.70 1.26
C LEU A 183 -13.67 -19.17 0.19
N ASN A 184 -12.59 -19.84 0.59
CA ASN A 184 -11.65 -20.51 -0.34
C ASN A 184 -11.06 -19.59 -1.43
N ASN A 185 -10.92 -18.28 -1.20
CA ASN A 185 -10.35 -17.39 -2.19
C ASN A 185 -8.81 -17.43 -2.11
N ASN A 186 -8.16 -17.27 -3.27
CA ASN A 186 -6.71 -17.21 -3.37
C ASN A 186 -6.27 -15.77 -3.70
N GLY A 187 -5.60 -15.08 -2.77
CA GLY A 187 -5.13 -13.69 -2.94
C GLY A 187 -4.20 -13.24 -1.81
N GLU A 188 -3.35 -12.23 -2.06
CA GLU A 188 -2.41 -11.67 -1.07
C GLU A 188 -3.15 -11.08 0.14
N TYR A 189 -4.35 -10.56 -0.10
CA TYR A 189 -5.29 -10.17 0.93
C TYR A 189 -6.74 -10.47 0.54
N VAL A 190 -7.61 -10.67 1.54
CA VAL A 190 -9.06 -10.81 1.29
C VAL A 190 -9.70 -9.44 1.14
N ILE A 191 -9.44 -8.52 2.09
CA ILE A 191 -10.00 -7.16 2.07
C ILE A 191 -8.92 -6.14 2.40
N GLU A 192 -8.78 -5.12 1.55
CA GLU A 192 -7.90 -3.97 1.77
C GLU A 192 -8.71 -2.68 1.86
N PHE A 193 -8.55 -1.94 2.96
CA PHE A 193 -9.02 -0.57 3.12
C PHE A 193 -7.82 0.37 2.98
N SER A 194 -7.69 1.02 1.82
CA SER A 194 -6.57 1.90 1.50
C SER A 194 -7.05 3.33 1.22
N SER A 195 -7.30 4.11 2.29
CA SER A 195 -7.70 5.52 2.15
C SER A 195 -6.51 6.47 2.23
N ASN A 196 -6.31 7.31 1.22
CA ASN A 196 -5.20 8.27 1.15
C ASN A 196 -5.65 9.74 1.31
N SER A 197 -6.94 9.99 1.51
CA SER A 197 -7.54 11.33 1.57
C SER A 197 -8.81 11.33 2.42
N GLN A 198 -9.04 12.41 3.16
CA GLN A 198 -10.21 12.57 4.04
C GLN A 198 -11.29 13.44 3.38
N SER A 199 -12.53 13.27 3.80
CA SER A 199 -13.60 14.17 3.39
C SER A 199 -13.51 15.48 4.18
N GLU A 200 -13.40 16.61 3.48
CA GLU A 200 -13.37 17.94 4.12
C GLU A 200 -14.74 18.34 4.70
N ILE A 201 -15.84 17.86 4.10
CA ILE A 201 -17.21 18.29 4.41
C ILE A 201 -17.86 17.42 5.50
N ILE A 202 -17.66 16.10 5.47
CA ILE A 202 -18.47 15.14 6.25
C ILE A 202 -17.84 14.84 7.63
N GLY A 203 -16.63 15.33 7.90
CA GLY A 203 -15.95 15.12 9.17
C GLY A 203 -15.63 13.64 9.39
N ASN A 204 -16.24 12.99 10.38
CA ASN A 204 -16.00 11.58 10.68
C ASN A 204 -16.89 10.66 9.84
N VAL A 205 -16.31 10.01 8.83
CA VAL A 205 -17.03 9.10 7.93
C VAL A 205 -17.24 7.72 8.59
N PRO A 206 -18.50 7.28 8.83
CA PRO A 206 -18.73 6.00 9.48
C PRO A 206 -18.40 4.85 8.53
N ALA A 207 -17.62 3.89 9.03
CA ALA A 207 -17.24 2.69 8.32
C ALA A 207 -17.33 1.46 9.24
N VAL A 208 -18.10 0.47 8.80
CA VAL A 208 -18.53 -0.65 9.64
C VAL A 208 -18.41 -1.95 8.84
N PHE A 209 -17.69 -2.92 9.43
CA PHE A 209 -17.46 -4.27 8.89
C PHE A 209 -17.85 -5.30 9.95
N THR A 210 -19.05 -5.89 9.83
CA THR A 210 -19.63 -6.73 10.90
C THR A 210 -20.26 -8.01 10.38
N ASN A 211 -20.28 -9.05 11.20
CA ASN A 211 -21.02 -10.29 10.89
C ASN A 211 -20.57 -10.95 9.57
N ASN A 212 -19.32 -10.76 9.16
CA ASN A 212 -18.77 -11.41 7.97
C ASN A 212 -18.02 -12.69 8.36
N GLU A 213 -18.06 -13.67 7.45
CA GLU A 213 -17.40 -14.97 7.58
C GLU A 213 -16.23 -15.04 6.60
N LEU A 214 -15.00 -15.17 7.10
CA LEU A 214 -13.78 -15.23 6.30
C LEU A 214 -13.07 -16.55 6.60
N ARG A 215 -13.23 -17.53 5.71
CA ARG A 215 -12.77 -18.90 5.94
C ARG A 215 -11.96 -19.50 4.80
N ASN A 216 -10.94 -20.28 5.15
CA ASN A 216 -10.13 -21.07 4.21
C ASN A 216 -9.52 -20.26 3.06
N ASN A 217 -9.31 -18.95 3.26
CA ASN A 217 -8.66 -18.12 2.25
C ASN A 217 -7.15 -18.39 2.31
N ASN A 218 -6.53 -18.49 1.16
CA ASN A 218 -5.11 -18.80 1.05
C ASN A 218 -4.42 -17.86 0.08
N TYR A 219 -3.11 -17.99 0.01
CA TYR A 219 -2.35 -17.35 -1.05
C TYR A 219 -1.32 -18.33 -1.60
N VAL A 220 -1.56 -18.77 -2.83
CA VAL A 220 -0.60 -19.58 -3.58
C VAL A 220 -0.12 -18.77 -4.75
N SER A 221 1.10 -18.24 -4.65
CA SER A 221 1.76 -17.51 -5.74
C SER A 221 1.85 -18.38 -6.99
N THR A 222 1.02 -18.10 -7.99
CA THR A 222 1.03 -18.78 -9.30
C THR A 222 2.22 -18.39 -10.19
N SER A 223 3.33 -17.97 -9.59
CA SER A 223 4.62 -17.84 -10.26
C SER A 223 5.28 -19.22 -10.41
N ARG A 224 4.61 -20.15 -11.12
CA ARG A 224 5.25 -21.27 -11.80
C ARG A 224 5.53 -20.87 -13.25
N GLY A 225 6.32 -19.81 -13.42
CA GLY A 225 7.03 -19.55 -14.66
C GLY A 225 8.31 -20.37 -14.63
N ILE A 226 8.50 -21.23 -15.63
CA ILE A 226 9.72 -22.01 -15.81
C ILE A 226 10.86 -21.03 -16.10
N GLY A 227 11.75 -20.83 -15.13
CA GLY A 227 12.91 -19.95 -15.24
C GLY A 227 12.56 -18.46 -15.21
N ILE A 228 13.51 -17.64 -14.73
CA ILE A 228 13.48 -16.16 -14.68
C ILE A 228 12.88 -15.59 -13.38
N LEU A 229 13.80 -15.07 -12.55
CA LEU A 229 13.62 -14.16 -11.41
C LEU A 229 12.57 -14.57 -10.38
N GLN A 230 12.95 -15.45 -9.46
CA GLN A 230 12.29 -15.53 -8.16
C GLN A 230 12.26 -14.12 -7.55
N ARG A 231 11.05 -13.57 -7.36
CA ARG A 231 10.80 -12.47 -6.44
C ARG A 231 11.62 -12.73 -5.18
N ASP A 232 12.48 -11.79 -4.81
CA ASP A 232 13.28 -11.86 -3.60
C ASP A 232 12.33 -12.13 -2.41
N PRO A 233 12.43 -13.28 -1.71
CA PRO A 233 11.50 -13.65 -0.63
C PRO A 233 11.63 -12.75 0.60
N THR A 234 12.60 -11.82 0.61
CA THR A 234 12.91 -10.95 1.76
C THR A 234 12.11 -9.65 1.82
N TYR A 235 11.39 -9.27 0.75
CA TYR A 235 10.62 -8.02 0.67
C TYR A 235 9.20 -8.25 0.11
N LYS A 236 8.57 -9.36 0.50
CA LYS A 236 7.16 -9.57 0.18
C LYS A 236 6.33 -8.92 1.28
N ASP A 237 5.49 -7.95 0.91
CA ASP A 237 4.44 -7.44 1.80
C ASP A 237 3.73 -8.65 2.43
N PRO A 238 3.57 -8.67 3.76
CA PRO A 238 2.99 -9.81 4.43
C PRO A 238 1.54 -10.02 3.95
N THR A 239 1.19 -11.28 3.73
CA THR A 239 -0.17 -11.64 3.33
C THR A 239 -1.10 -11.54 4.53
N CYS A 240 -2.30 -10.99 4.33
CA CYS A 240 -3.21 -10.74 5.45
C CYS A 240 -4.68 -10.88 5.06
N VAL A 241 -5.55 -11.30 5.98
CA VAL A 241 -6.99 -11.37 5.67
C VAL A 241 -7.59 -9.97 5.51
N ILE A 242 -7.42 -9.12 6.53
CA ILE A 242 -7.83 -7.71 6.47
C ILE A 242 -6.60 -6.80 6.55
N ALA A 243 -6.46 -5.92 5.57
CA ALA A 243 -5.42 -4.91 5.51
C ALA A 243 -6.02 -3.50 5.69
N PHE A 244 -5.54 -2.77 6.68
CA PHE A 244 -5.73 -1.33 6.77
C PHE A 244 -4.48 -0.63 6.26
N ARG A 245 -4.64 0.28 5.31
CA ARG A 245 -3.59 1.14 4.79
C ARG A 245 -4.12 2.57 4.74
N GLY A 246 -3.29 3.54 5.13
CA GLY A 246 -3.64 4.95 5.00
C GLY A 246 -4.32 5.51 6.24
N ILE A 247 -5.47 6.19 6.14
CA ILE A 247 -5.97 7.03 7.25
C ILE A 247 -7.38 6.71 7.76
N GLN A 248 -8.21 6.00 6.98
CA GLN A 248 -9.59 5.72 7.37
C GLN A 248 -9.66 4.67 8.49
N LYS A 249 -10.46 4.94 9.52
CA LYS A 249 -10.76 3.97 10.58
C LYS A 249 -12.04 3.21 10.23
N VAL A 250 -12.00 1.89 10.32
CA VAL A 250 -13.17 1.02 10.12
C VAL A 250 -13.40 0.21 11.38
N ASN A 251 -14.63 0.17 11.85
CA ASN A 251 -15.02 -0.64 12.99
C ASN A 251 -15.23 -2.10 12.53
N VAL A 252 -14.39 -3.01 13.00
CA VAL A 252 -14.42 -4.44 12.65
C VAL A 252 -14.92 -5.20 13.86
N ASN A 253 -16.18 -5.63 13.86
CA ASN A 253 -16.75 -6.33 15.01
C ASN A 253 -17.60 -7.54 14.63
N ARG A 254 -17.62 -8.58 15.47
CA ARG A 254 -18.44 -9.79 15.27
C ARG A 254 -18.19 -10.49 13.94
N ASN A 255 -16.94 -10.57 13.49
CA ASN A 255 -16.54 -11.33 12.32
C ASN A 255 -15.89 -12.66 12.74
N LEU A 256 -15.97 -13.66 11.85
CA LEU A 256 -15.39 -14.98 12.06
C LEU A 256 -14.19 -15.17 11.12
N PHE A 257 -12.99 -15.26 11.69
CA PHE A 257 -11.75 -15.57 10.98
C PHE A 257 -11.33 -17.01 11.30
N SER A 258 -11.52 -17.94 10.36
CA SER A 258 -11.20 -19.36 10.61
C SER A 258 -10.38 -19.96 9.47
N ASP A 259 -9.36 -20.74 9.80
CA ASP A 259 -8.58 -21.55 8.86
C ASP A 259 -7.99 -20.79 7.65
N ASN A 260 -7.72 -19.49 7.78
CA ASN A 260 -7.07 -18.72 6.71
C ASN A 260 -5.55 -19.00 6.71
N ALA A 261 -5.02 -19.45 5.58
CA ALA A 261 -3.61 -19.73 5.36
C ALA A 261 -2.86 -18.50 4.81
N LEU A 262 -2.94 -17.39 5.57
CA LEU A 262 -2.26 -16.12 5.32
C LEU A 262 -1.39 -15.79 6.54
N ASN A 263 -0.35 -14.96 6.40
CA ASN A 263 0.60 -14.71 7.49
C ASN A 263 -0.07 -14.03 8.70
N TYR A 264 -0.96 -13.07 8.45
CA TYR A 264 -1.69 -12.35 9.50
C TYR A 264 -3.20 -12.36 9.22
N GLN A 265 -4.02 -12.28 10.27
CA GLN A 265 -5.46 -12.08 10.12
C GLN A 265 -5.79 -10.59 9.94
N LEU A 266 -5.05 -9.72 10.63
CA LEU A 266 -5.26 -8.27 10.62
C LEU A 266 -3.92 -7.55 10.46
N LEU A 267 -3.88 -6.55 9.57
CA LEU A 267 -2.80 -5.57 9.45
C LEU A 267 -3.36 -4.18 9.74
N ALA A 268 -2.95 -3.56 10.85
CA ALA A 268 -3.45 -2.26 11.32
C ALA A 268 -2.62 -1.07 10.78
N GLY A 269 -2.32 -1.03 9.49
CA GLY A 269 -1.46 -0.01 8.83
C GLY A 269 -2.07 1.37 8.65
N ILE A 270 -2.89 1.81 9.61
CA ILE A 270 -3.43 3.16 9.66
C ILE A 270 -2.35 4.09 10.19
N LYS A 271 -1.89 5.00 9.33
CA LYS A 271 -0.90 6.01 9.64
C LYS A 271 -1.54 7.05 10.55
N THR A 272 -0.97 7.21 11.73
CA THR A 272 -1.44 8.19 12.70
C THR A 272 -0.28 8.99 13.27
N ALA A 273 -0.52 10.29 13.49
CA ALA A 273 0.40 11.14 14.23
C ALA A 273 0.15 11.07 15.75
N LYS A 274 -0.96 10.45 16.19
CA LYS A 274 -1.37 10.40 17.60
C LYS A 274 -1.26 8.98 18.16
N ILE A 275 -0.59 8.84 19.29
CA ILE A 275 -0.39 7.56 20.00
C ILE A 275 -1.72 6.96 20.44
N ASN A 276 -2.71 7.78 20.81
CA ASN A 276 -4.03 7.32 21.30
C ASN A 276 -5.02 7.02 20.17
N ASN A 277 -4.54 6.62 19.00
CA ASN A 277 -5.40 6.24 17.89
C ASN A 277 -5.66 4.73 17.88
N TYR A 278 -6.87 4.35 18.30
CA TYR A 278 -7.29 2.96 18.38
C TYR A 278 -8.09 2.53 17.15
N LEU A 279 -7.75 1.35 16.63
CA LEU A 279 -8.58 0.61 15.68
C LEU A 279 -9.46 -0.36 16.47
N ASN A 280 -10.78 -0.18 16.39
CA ASN A 280 -11.73 -1.04 17.08
C ASN A 280 -11.90 -2.36 16.29
N VAL A 281 -11.33 -3.43 16.82
CA VAL A 281 -11.40 -4.81 16.27
C VAL A 281 -11.94 -5.79 17.32
N ARG A 282 -12.85 -5.32 18.16
CA ARG A 282 -13.45 -6.10 19.26
C ARG A 282 -14.49 -7.09 18.76
N GLU A 283 -14.78 -8.07 19.61
CA GLU A 283 -15.86 -9.06 19.43
C GLU A 283 -15.67 -9.95 18.19
N ASN A 284 -14.44 -10.15 17.73
CA ASN A 284 -14.16 -11.05 16.60
C ASN A 284 -13.67 -12.43 17.10
N TRP A 285 -13.90 -13.46 16.29
CA TRP A 285 -13.29 -14.79 16.46
C TRP A 285 -12.04 -14.84 15.58
N TRP A 286 -10.88 -15.12 16.19
CA TRP A 286 -9.57 -15.09 15.51
C TRP A 286 -9.06 -16.47 15.11
N GLY A 287 -9.89 -17.50 15.19
CA GLY A 287 -9.52 -18.90 14.92
C GLY A 287 -8.90 -19.63 16.10
N THR A 288 -8.80 -19.00 17.27
CA THR A 288 -8.25 -19.57 18.50
C THR A 288 -8.76 -18.76 19.70
N SER A 289 -8.89 -19.41 20.86
CA SER A 289 -9.22 -18.76 22.13
C SER A 289 -7.98 -18.37 22.93
N ASN A 290 -6.78 -18.73 22.46
CA ASN A 290 -5.52 -18.45 23.14
C ASN A 290 -5.03 -17.02 22.81
N GLU A 291 -4.92 -16.17 23.83
CA GLU A 291 -4.56 -14.76 23.65
C GLU A 291 -3.19 -14.55 22.97
N ASN A 292 -2.20 -15.40 23.26
CA ASN A 292 -0.86 -15.25 22.69
C ASN A 292 -0.85 -15.52 21.18
N GLU A 293 -1.60 -16.53 20.73
CA GLU A 293 -1.76 -16.81 19.30
C GLU A 293 -2.57 -15.72 18.58
N ILE A 294 -3.52 -15.07 19.26
CA ILE A 294 -4.26 -13.93 18.71
C ILE A 294 -3.32 -12.75 18.48
N LYS A 295 -2.42 -12.46 19.43
CA LYS A 295 -1.42 -11.39 19.28
C LYS A 295 -0.50 -11.67 18.10
N GLU A 296 0.05 -12.87 17.97
CA GLU A 296 0.91 -13.23 16.83
C GLU A 296 0.20 -13.16 15.46
N ARG A 297 -1.14 -13.26 15.43
CA ARG A 297 -1.96 -13.15 14.20
C ARG A 297 -2.33 -11.72 13.83
N ILE A 298 -2.15 -10.74 14.71
CA ILE A 298 -2.49 -9.33 14.50
C ILE A 298 -1.20 -8.54 14.35
N PHE A 299 -1.01 -7.88 13.22
CA PHE A 299 0.10 -6.98 13.00
C PHE A 299 -0.32 -5.54 13.30
N ASP A 300 0.16 -4.96 14.40
CA ASP A 300 -0.26 -3.63 14.87
C ASP A 300 0.90 -2.72 15.32
N PHE A 301 0.59 -1.69 16.11
CA PHE A 301 1.57 -0.74 16.65
C PHE A 301 2.71 -1.43 17.43
N ASP A 302 2.42 -2.55 18.11
CA ASP A 302 3.42 -3.26 18.91
C ASP A 302 4.45 -4.00 18.02
N ASP A 303 4.10 -4.32 16.77
CA ASP A 303 5.03 -4.85 15.78
C ASP A 303 5.81 -3.74 15.07
N TRP A 304 5.09 -2.69 14.64
CA TRP A 304 5.66 -1.56 13.92
C TRP A 304 5.03 -0.24 14.39
N ASN A 305 5.84 0.64 14.98
CA ASN A 305 5.39 1.85 15.68
C ASN A 305 4.71 2.93 14.79
N ASN A 306 4.60 2.69 13.48
CA ASN A 306 3.89 3.55 12.53
C ASN A 306 2.45 3.07 12.22
N HIS A 307 2.02 1.95 12.80
CA HIS A 307 0.67 1.37 12.68
C HIS A 307 -0.27 1.93 13.77
N ALA A 308 -1.55 1.60 13.71
CA ALA A 308 -2.50 1.94 14.78
C ALA A 308 -2.60 0.79 15.80
N ILE A 309 -2.98 1.12 17.04
CA ILE A 309 -3.17 0.12 18.10
C ILE A 309 -4.46 -0.66 17.84
N ALA A 310 -4.38 -1.99 17.74
CA ALA A 310 -5.54 -2.84 17.51
C ALA A 310 -6.23 -3.24 18.83
N GLN A 311 -7.43 -2.73 19.08
CA GLN A 311 -8.24 -3.12 20.24
C GLN A 311 -9.03 -4.39 19.94
N TYR A 312 -8.43 -5.56 20.17
CA TYR A 312 -9.04 -6.86 19.90
C TYR A 312 -9.82 -7.47 21.08
N ARG A 313 -9.78 -6.85 22.26
CA ARG A 313 -10.50 -7.31 23.45
C ARG A 313 -11.77 -6.52 23.74
N PRO A 314 -12.88 -7.19 24.10
CA PRO A 314 -13.01 -8.64 24.24
C PRO A 314 -13.08 -9.36 22.87
N TYR A 315 -12.74 -10.65 22.81
CA TYR A 315 -12.83 -11.50 21.61
C TYR A 315 -13.81 -12.68 21.84
N LEU A 316 -14.27 -13.33 20.76
CA LEU A 316 -15.16 -14.50 20.83
C LEU A 316 -14.38 -15.75 21.28
N LEU A 317 -15.01 -16.63 22.05
CA LEU A 317 -14.38 -17.88 22.53
C LEU A 317 -14.60 -19.10 21.61
N GLU A 318 -15.59 -19.03 20.73
CA GLU A 318 -15.93 -20.09 19.79
C GLU A 318 -16.18 -19.51 18.40
N ASP A 319 -16.10 -20.35 17.37
CA ASP A 319 -16.37 -20.01 15.97
C ASP A 319 -17.89 -19.91 15.68
N ASP A 320 -18.59 -19.05 16.42
CA ASP A 320 -20.00 -18.74 16.23
C ASP A 320 -20.26 -17.25 16.54
N PHE A 321 -21.11 -16.61 15.73
CA PHE A 321 -21.59 -15.25 15.98
C PHE A 321 -22.32 -15.09 17.32
N ARG A 322 -22.84 -16.18 17.91
CA ARG A 322 -23.53 -16.19 19.21
C ARG A 322 -22.63 -16.61 20.38
N ALA A 323 -21.34 -16.85 20.13
CA ALA A 323 -20.42 -17.29 21.17
C ALA A 323 -20.27 -16.24 22.28
N SER A 324 -19.86 -16.72 23.45
CA SER A 324 -19.55 -15.84 24.60
C SER A 324 -18.24 -15.09 24.38
N TYR A 325 -18.11 -13.96 25.08
CA TYR A 325 -16.92 -13.09 25.03
C TYR A 325 -15.89 -13.45 26.09
N SER A 326 -14.61 -13.15 25.81
CA SER A 326 -13.55 -13.19 26.81
C SER A 326 -13.84 -12.22 27.97
N VAL A 327 -13.62 -12.67 29.22
CA VAL A 327 -13.88 -11.87 30.44
C VAL A 327 -12.80 -10.78 30.66
N THR A 328 -11.62 -10.93 30.07
CA THR A 328 -10.47 -10.03 30.27
C THR A 328 -10.49 -8.82 29.33
N PHE A 329 -10.59 -7.63 29.92
CA PHE A 329 -10.55 -6.33 29.21
C PHE A 329 -9.15 -5.68 29.20
N ALA A 330 -8.21 -6.17 30.02
CA ALA A 330 -6.82 -5.71 30.11
C ALA A 330 -5.88 -6.90 30.40
N SER A 331 -4.63 -6.82 29.99
CA SER A 331 -3.55 -7.75 30.42
C SER A 331 -2.56 -6.99 31.29
N ASN A 332 -2.10 -7.63 32.35
CA ASN A 332 -0.84 -7.28 32.98
C ASN A 332 0.26 -7.82 32.07
N ALA A 333 0.77 -6.97 31.17
CA ALA A 333 1.82 -7.37 30.23
C ALA A 333 3.15 -7.43 30.97
N THR A 334 3.56 -8.62 31.40
CA THR A 334 4.95 -8.86 31.82
C THR A 334 5.83 -8.80 30.59
N VAL A 335 6.87 -7.97 30.61
CA VAL A 335 7.83 -7.85 29.50
C VAL A 335 8.57 -9.17 29.34
N ASP A 336 8.46 -9.78 28.16
CA ASP A 336 9.27 -10.94 27.79
C ASP A 336 10.67 -10.48 27.36
N LEU A 337 11.68 -10.81 28.16
CA LEU A 337 13.07 -10.43 27.91
C LEU A 337 13.70 -11.22 26.74
N ASP A 338 13.15 -12.39 26.39
CA ASP A 338 13.66 -13.21 25.27
C ASP A 338 13.05 -12.78 23.93
N ARG A 339 11.85 -12.20 23.96
CA ARG A 339 11.16 -11.61 22.80
C ARG A 339 10.81 -10.14 23.08
N LEU A 340 11.84 -9.32 23.24
CA LEU A 340 11.65 -7.90 23.57
C LEU A 340 11.04 -7.16 22.37
N GLY A 341 9.91 -6.49 22.59
CA GLY A 341 9.18 -5.75 21.56
C GLY A 341 7.91 -5.10 22.11
N GLY A 342 7.28 -4.24 21.31
CA GLY A 342 6.04 -3.55 21.67
C GLY A 342 6.22 -2.39 22.65
N ARG A 343 5.10 -1.96 23.25
CA ARG A 343 5.06 -0.86 24.22
C ARG A 343 5.49 -1.28 25.62
N ILE A 344 6.43 -0.54 26.19
CA ILE A 344 6.92 -0.73 27.56
C ILE A 344 6.22 0.29 28.47
N TYR A 345 5.50 -0.21 29.48
CA TYR A 345 4.72 0.60 30.43
C TYR A 345 5.35 0.74 31.82
N GLU A 346 6.37 -0.06 32.12
CA GLU A 346 7.05 -0.11 33.42
C GLU A 346 8.56 0.05 33.22
N ASP A 347 9.24 0.58 34.24
CA ASP A 347 10.69 0.78 34.19
C ASP A 347 11.40 -0.55 33.96
N LEU A 348 12.27 -0.59 32.94
CA LEU A 348 12.95 -1.80 32.50
C LEU A 348 14.46 -1.65 32.60
N ILE A 349 15.10 -2.64 33.20
CA ILE A 349 16.56 -2.70 33.33
C ILE A 349 17.06 -3.89 32.51
N LEU A 350 17.84 -3.60 31.47
CA LEU A 350 18.51 -4.62 30.66
C LEU A 350 19.93 -4.83 31.17
N SER A 351 20.16 -5.98 31.81
CA SER A 351 21.48 -6.39 32.31
C SER A 351 22.25 -7.19 31.27
N ASN A 352 23.58 -7.20 31.36
CA ASN A 352 24.40 -8.06 30.51
C ASN A 352 24.07 -9.55 30.76
N ARG A 353 23.91 -10.33 29.69
CA ARG A 353 23.59 -11.76 29.73
C ARG A 353 24.40 -12.51 28.65
N GLU A 354 24.53 -13.83 28.76
CA GLU A 354 25.35 -14.64 27.84
C GLU A 354 24.80 -14.66 26.40
N SER A 355 23.48 -14.57 26.24
CA SER A 355 22.80 -14.51 24.95
C SER A 355 22.44 -13.07 24.55
N PRO A 356 22.52 -12.68 23.27
CA PRO A 356 22.03 -11.37 22.85
C PRO A 356 20.53 -11.23 23.07
N TYR A 357 20.04 -10.02 23.40
CA TYR A 357 18.61 -9.72 23.39
C TYR A 357 18.13 -9.67 21.94
N ILE A 358 17.12 -10.47 21.59
CA ILE A 358 16.60 -10.55 20.22
C ILE A 358 15.36 -9.68 20.14
N VAL A 359 15.41 -8.67 19.28
CA VAL A 359 14.33 -7.70 19.04
C VAL A 359 13.73 -7.96 17.68
N GLN A 360 12.53 -8.56 17.67
CA GLN A 360 11.81 -8.93 16.45
C GLN A 360 10.71 -7.93 16.07
N ALA A 361 10.33 -7.06 17.00
CA ALA A 361 9.28 -6.05 16.86
C ALA A 361 9.77 -4.71 17.42
N ASP A 362 9.20 -3.60 16.95
CA ASP A 362 9.62 -2.27 17.38
C ASP A 362 9.42 -2.07 18.88
N ILE A 363 10.45 -1.54 19.55
CA ILE A 363 10.36 -1.20 20.96
C ILE A 363 9.87 0.23 21.09
N THR A 364 8.76 0.45 21.80
CA THR A 364 8.26 1.78 22.13
C THR A 364 8.32 2.02 23.63
N ILE A 365 9.17 2.97 24.06
CA ILE A 365 9.25 3.40 25.46
C ILE A 365 8.16 4.43 25.68
N MET A 366 7.14 4.09 26.47
CA MET A 366 6.01 4.98 26.73
C MET A 366 6.43 6.21 27.57
N PRO A 367 5.64 7.30 27.53
CA PRO A 367 5.94 8.49 28.34
C PRO A 367 6.02 8.16 29.84
N ASN A 368 6.91 8.83 30.57
CA ASN A 368 7.20 8.62 31.99
C ASN A 368 7.81 7.25 32.35
N VAL A 369 8.25 6.46 31.37
CA VAL A 369 8.94 5.19 31.59
C VAL A 369 10.43 5.36 31.31
N THR A 370 11.27 4.75 32.16
CA THR A 370 12.72 4.75 32.00
C THR A 370 13.22 3.35 31.62
N VAL A 371 13.88 3.23 30.47
CA VAL A 371 14.60 2.02 30.09
C VAL A 371 16.09 2.24 30.28
N THR A 372 16.71 1.43 31.14
CA THR A 372 18.14 1.49 31.44
C THR A 372 18.86 0.29 30.84
N ILE A 373 19.84 0.54 29.97
CA ILE A 373 20.68 -0.47 29.33
C ILE A 373 22.06 -0.44 29.97
N TYR A 374 22.44 -1.53 30.63
CA TYR A 374 23.75 -1.62 31.29
C TYR A 374 24.90 -1.88 30.30
N PRO A 375 26.14 -1.53 30.68
CA PRO A 375 27.34 -1.80 29.89
C PRO A 375 27.51 -3.28 29.52
N GLY A 376 27.95 -3.53 28.28
CA GLY A 376 28.19 -4.88 27.76
C GLY A 376 26.95 -5.62 27.25
N VAL A 377 25.77 -5.00 27.27
CA VAL A 377 24.56 -5.55 26.66
C VAL A 377 24.69 -5.61 25.14
N ILE A 378 24.27 -6.73 24.56
CA ILE A 378 24.21 -6.96 23.11
C ILE A 378 22.75 -7.10 22.71
N MET A 379 22.31 -6.28 21.75
CA MET A 379 20.97 -6.32 21.17
C MET A 379 21.06 -6.62 19.67
N GLU A 380 20.24 -7.56 19.23
CA GLU A 380 20.13 -7.98 17.83
C GLU A 380 18.74 -7.67 17.28
N PHE A 381 18.68 -6.84 16.25
CA PHE A 381 17.45 -6.34 15.65
C PHE A 381 17.12 -7.07 14.36
N ALA A 382 15.84 -7.42 14.19
CA ALA A 382 15.31 -7.83 12.90
C ALA A 382 15.39 -6.69 11.87
N PRO A 383 15.36 -7.00 10.55
CA PRO A 383 15.39 -5.98 9.51
C PRO A 383 14.26 -4.95 9.68
N ASN A 384 14.55 -3.66 9.47
CA ASN A 384 13.60 -2.53 9.63
C ASN A 384 13.06 -2.28 11.05
N VAL A 385 13.44 -3.07 12.05
CA VAL A 385 12.99 -2.92 13.44
C VAL A 385 13.91 -1.97 14.19
N GLY A 386 13.35 -1.08 15.01
CA GLY A 386 14.09 -0.06 15.76
C GLY A 386 13.53 0.22 17.15
N ILE A 387 14.07 1.26 17.78
CA ILE A 387 13.64 1.76 19.09
C ILE A 387 13.03 3.15 18.92
N LEU A 388 11.83 3.35 19.45
CA LEU A 388 11.17 4.64 19.60
C LEU A 388 11.13 5.02 21.09
N ALA A 389 11.85 6.08 21.45
CA ALA A 389 11.86 6.63 22.79
C ALA A 389 10.92 7.84 22.89
N LEU A 390 9.75 7.65 23.54
CA LEU A 390 8.85 8.73 23.97
C LEU A 390 9.06 9.10 25.45
N GLY A 391 9.51 8.14 26.25
CA GLY A 391 10.01 8.34 27.61
C GLY A 391 11.52 8.54 27.64
N THR A 392 12.19 8.01 28.66
CA THR A 392 13.63 8.19 28.88
C THR A 392 14.40 6.91 28.56
N LEU A 393 15.33 6.99 27.60
CA LEU A 393 16.29 5.92 27.30
C LEU A 393 17.66 6.25 27.91
N ASN A 394 18.13 5.41 28.82
CA ASN A 394 19.43 5.56 29.47
C ASN A 394 20.37 4.41 29.08
N ALA A 395 21.24 4.64 28.10
CA ALA A 395 22.21 3.67 27.61
C ALA A 395 23.63 4.22 27.81
N ARG A 396 24.27 3.86 28.93
CA ARG A 396 25.62 4.31 29.28
C ARG A 396 26.58 3.13 29.34
N GLY A 397 27.39 2.96 28.29
CA GLY A 397 28.51 2.04 28.26
C GLY A 397 29.80 2.67 28.81
N TYR A 398 30.88 1.90 28.81
CA TYR A 398 32.23 2.42 29.06
C TYR A 398 33.26 1.70 28.20
N LEU A 399 34.44 2.28 28.07
CA LEU A 399 35.51 1.77 27.20
C LEU A 399 35.88 0.32 27.59
N GLY A 400 35.69 -0.62 26.66
CA GLY A 400 35.90 -2.06 26.87
C GLY A 400 34.63 -2.87 27.20
N ARG A 401 33.52 -2.22 27.57
CA ARG A 401 32.18 -2.81 27.67
C ARG A 401 31.13 -1.87 27.09
N GLU A 402 31.28 -1.60 25.80
CA GLU A 402 30.31 -0.82 25.03
C GLU A 402 28.99 -1.59 24.88
N ILE A 403 27.91 -0.86 24.71
CA ILE A 403 26.60 -1.43 24.35
C ILE A 403 26.62 -1.68 22.84
N ILE A 404 26.25 -2.87 22.39
CA ILE A 404 26.31 -3.25 20.97
C ILE A 404 24.89 -3.42 20.43
N MET A 405 24.54 -2.62 19.42
CA MET A 405 23.29 -2.74 18.67
C MET A 405 23.61 -3.12 17.22
N ARG A 406 23.11 -4.28 16.76
CA ARG A 406 23.46 -4.85 15.45
C ARG A 406 22.27 -5.60 14.82
N PRO A 407 22.26 -5.84 13.49
CA PRO A 407 21.29 -6.74 12.89
C PRO A 407 21.47 -8.18 13.39
N ILE A 408 20.38 -8.97 13.40
CA ILE A 408 20.42 -10.40 13.71
C ILE A 408 21.45 -11.10 12.80
N SER A 409 22.41 -11.79 13.42
CA SER A 409 23.42 -12.55 12.68
C SER A 409 22.86 -13.91 12.31
N GLN A 410 22.54 -14.14 11.04
CA GLN A 410 22.28 -15.50 10.52
C GLN A 410 23.58 -16.31 10.48
N ILE A 411 24.13 -16.66 11.64
CA ILE A 411 25.23 -17.61 11.79
C ILE A 411 24.83 -18.56 12.91
N GLY A 412 24.18 -19.66 12.54
CA GLY A 412 23.77 -20.71 13.47
C GLY A 412 22.60 -21.53 12.94
N ASN A 413 22.84 -22.30 11.88
CA ASN A 413 22.18 -23.57 11.48
C ASN A 413 22.34 -23.85 9.97
N LEU A 414 23.59 -23.84 9.49
CA LEU A 414 23.99 -24.44 8.21
C LEU A 414 25.21 -25.35 8.45
N GLU A 415 25.20 -26.10 9.54
CA GLU A 415 26.04 -27.29 9.67
C GLU A 415 25.19 -28.52 9.39
N THR A 416 24.99 -28.82 8.10
CA THR A 416 24.94 -30.22 7.67
C THR A 416 25.17 -30.34 6.17
N ARG A 417 26.29 -31.02 5.85
CA ARG A 417 26.65 -31.62 4.56
C ARG A 417 27.25 -30.69 3.50
N VAL A 418 28.47 -30.25 3.78
CA VAL A 418 29.51 -30.25 2.73
C VAL A 418 29.83 -31.71 2.42
N VAL A 419 29.16 -32.25 1.40
CA VAL A 419 29.74 -33.36 0.61
C VAL A 419 30.20 -32.72 -0.68
N SER A 420 31.52 -32.64 -0.78
CA SER A 420 32.28 -32.42 -2.00
C SER A 420 31.88 -33.46 -3.05
N GLU A 421 31.20 -33.02 -4.10
CA GLU A 421 31.29 -33.69 -5.41
C GLU A 421 31.50 -32.63 -6.48
N ASP A 422 32.69 -32.69 -7.06
CA ASP A 422 33.09 -32.04 -8.30
C ASP A 422 32.11 -32.37 -9.42
N VAL A 423 31.27 -31.42 -9.81
CA VAL A 423 30.54 -31.49 -11.08
C VAL A 423 30.58 -30.13 -11.78
N ASN A 424 31.55 -30.00 -12.69
CA ASN A 424 31.54 -29.18 -13.90
C ASN A 424 30.79 -27.84 -13.82
N ILE A 425 31.54 -26.76 -13.60
CA ILE A 425 31.17 -25.42 -14.06
C ILE A 425 31.14 -25.47 -15.60
N ARG A 426 30.03 -25.96 -16.15
CA ARG A 426 29.61 -25.56 -17.49
C ARG A 426 29.10 -24.15 -17.34
N GLU A 427 29.87 -23.21 -17.89
CA GLU A 427 29.44 -21.85 -18.20
C GLU A 427 27.96 -21.89 -18.60
N LYS A 428 27.13 -21.27 -17.76
CA LYS A 428 25.71 -21.10 -18.05
C LYS A 428 25.64 -20.38 -19.38
N ARG A 429 25.21 -21.13 -20.40
CA ARG A 429 24.74 -20.60 -21.67
C ARG A 429 23.88 -19.38 -21.38
N GLN A 430 24.25 -18.34 -22.10
CA GLN A 430 23.59 -17.05 -22.24
C GLN A 430 22.08 -17.20 -22.08
N LEU A 431 21.53 -16.40 -21.17
CA LEU A 431 20.12 -16.07 -21.17
C LEU A 431 19.81 -15.50 -22.57
N GLU A 432 19.14 -16.28 -23.40
CA GLU A 432 18.40 -15.73 -24.53
C GLU A 432 17.36 -14.80 -23.92
N THR A 433 17.63 -13.51 -24.06
CA THR A 433 16.77 -12.38 -23.74
C THR A 433 15.44 -12.61 -24.43
N PHE A 434 14.44 -13.07 -23.67
CA PHE A 434 13.06 -13.09 -24.12
C PHE A 434 12.66 -11.65 -24.45
N TYR A 435 12.38 -11.35 -25.72
CA TYR A 435 11.74 -10.13 -26.19
C TYR A 435 10.31 -10.01 -25.62
N GLY A 436 10.22 -9.74 -24.31
CA GLY A 436 9.03 -9.19 -23.68
C GLY A 436 9.11 -7.68 -23.85
N GLN A 437 8.24 -7.11 -24.69
CA GLN A 437 8.11 -5.68 -24.98
C GLN A 437 8.51 -4.79 -23.79
N GLU A 438 9.70 -4.20 -23.87
CA GLU A 438 10.17 -3.21 -22.89
C GLU A 438 9.30 -1.96 -22.99
N SER A 439 8.68 -1.55 -21.89
CA SER A 439 7.82 -0.36 -21.88
C SER A 439 8.60 0.92 -21.58
N VAL A 440 9.72 0.80 -20.86
CA VAL A 440 10.60 1.89 -20.45
C VAL A 440 12.07 1.50 -20.57
N ARG A 441 12.93 2.49 -20.82
CA ARG A 441 14.40 2.33 -20.78
C ARG A 441 15.11 3.59 -20.28
N LEU A 442 16.35 3.44 -19.83
CA LEU A 442 17.22 4.55 -19.38
C LEU A 442 18.33 4.80 -20.40
N CYS A 443 18.30 5.95 -21.08
CA CYS A 443 19.27 6.28 -22.14
C CYS A 443 20.18 7.45 -21.78
N LYS A 444 21.50 7.27 -21.91
CA LYS A 444 22.51 8.32 -21.64
C LYS A 444 23.02 9.06 -22.88
N SER A 445 23.05 8.41 -24.04
CA SER A 445 23.73 8.90 -25.25
C SER A 445 22.87 8.73 -26.50
N HIS A 446 23.11 9.53 -27.55
CA HIS A 446 22.37 9.54 -28.82
C HIS A 446 22.13 8.16 -29.47
N SER A 447 23.04 7.19 -29.35
CA SER A 447 22.86 5.87 -29.95
C SER A 447 22.01 4.91 -29.12
N CYS A 448 21.73 5.24 -27.84
CA CYS A 448 21.14 4.34 -26.84
C CYS A 448 21.63 2.89 -26.97
N ALA A 449 22.89 2.70 -27.40
CA ALA A 449 23.42 1.40 -27.72
C ALA A 449 23.57 0.63 -26.41
N GLU A 450 22.86 -0.49 -26.31
CA GLU A 450 23.08 -1.50 -25.29
C GLU A 450 24.57 -1.83 -25.29
N THR A 451 25.29 -1.35 -24.29
CA THR A 451 26.62 -1.87 -24.05
C THR A 451 26.48 -3.36 -23.79
N GLU A 452 27.39 -4.16 -24.35
CA GLU A 452 27.47 -5.63 -24.30
C GLU A 452 27.41 -6.25 -22.88
N TYR A 453 27.33 -5.39 -21.85
CA TYR A 453 27.23 -5.69 -20.42
C TYR A 453 26.05 -4.96 -19.76
N GLY A 454 24.82 -5.31 -20.16
CA GLY A 454 23.63 -5.19 -19.32
C GLY A 454 23.01 -3.80 -19.15
N VAL A 455 21.87 -3.81 -18.46
CA VAL A 455 20.97 -2.68 -18.22
C VAL A 455 21.73 -1.51 -17.57
N THR A 456 21.61 -0.32 -18.16
CA THR A 456 22.14 0.94 -17.59
C THR A 456 21.37 1.28 -16.31
N ASN A 457 22.10 1.56 -15.24
CA ASN A 457 21.51 1.93 -13.95
C ASN A 457 21.20 3.42 -13.85
N GLU A 458 21.58 4.22 -14.85
CA GLU A 458 21.25 5.64 -14.90
C GLU A 458 21.06 6.10 -16.34
N GLY A 459 20.19 7.09 -16.54
CA GLY A 459 19.92 7.69 -17.84
C GLY A 459 18.62 8.49 -17.87
N PHE A 460 18.36 9.12 -19.01
CA PHE A 460 17.07 9.75 -19.30
C PHE A 460 16.00 8.69 -19.53
N LEU A 461 14.84 8.87 -18.90
CA LEU A 461 13.70 7.96 -19.04
C LEU A 461 13.08 8.10 -20.43
N GLU A 462 13.00 7.00 -21.16
CA GLU A 462 12.26 6.90 -22.42
C GLU A 462 11.14 5.87 -22.31
N TYR A 463 9.99 6.22 -22.86
CA TYR A 463 8.78 5.40 -22.91
C TYR A 463 8.53 4.89 -24.33
N PHE A 464 8.18 3.62 -24.47
CA PHE A 464 7.91 3.01 -25.77
C PHE A 464 6.46 3.17 -26.20
N ASN A 465 6.21 3.97 -27.24
CA ASN A 465 4.88 4.09 -27.81
C ASN A 465 4.62 2.94 -28.81
N LYS A 466 3.79 1.97 -28.40
CA LYS A 466 3.44 0.78 -29.20
C LYS A 466 2.75 1.10 -30.52
N THR A 467 2.01 2.22 -30.61
CA THR A 467 1.28 2.62 -31.83
C THR A 467 2.22 3.21 -32.88
N THR A 468 3.19 4.03 -32.45
CA THR A 468 4.16 4.67 -33.36
C THR A 468 5.48 3.91 -33.47
N LEU A 469 5.67 2.84 -32.69
CA LEU A 469 6.90 2.06 -32.57
C LEU A 469 8.15 2.94 -32.32
N GLN A 470 7.99 3.97 -31.48
CA GLN A 470 9.01 4.99 -31.22
C GLN A 470 9.27 5.13 -29.72
N TRP A 471 10.54 5.28 -29.35
CA TRP A 471 10.96 5.65 -28.00
C TRP A 471 10.87 7.16 -27.80
N ILE A 472 10.19 7.58 -26.73
CA ILE A 472 9.86 8.97 -26.47
C ILE A 472 10.40 9.36 -25.10
N PRO A 473 11.25 10.40 -24.98
CA PRO A 473 11.75 10.84 -23.69
C PRO A 473 10.62 11.43 -22.83
N MET A 474 10.63 11.07 -21.56
CA MET A 474 9.63 11.55 -20.59
C MET A 474 10.04 12.91 -20.03
N CYS A 475 9.07 13.81 -20.00
CA CYS A 475 9.23 15.25 -19.77
C CYS A 475 8.21 15.71 -18.73
N ASP A 476 8.16 15.03 -17.58
CA ASP A 476 7.19 15.30 -16.53
C ASP A 476 7.75 16.26 -15.47
N SER A 477 7.33 17.52 -15.47
CA SER A 477 7.75 18.51 -14.46
C SER A 477 7.34 18.20 -13.01
N ARG A 478 6.40 17.26 -12.79
CA ARG A 478 5.97 16.81 -11.46
C ARG A 478 6.27 15.34 -11.23
N PHE A 479 7.30 14.82 -11.89
CA PHE A 479 7.79 13.47 -11.63
C PHE A 479 8.15 13.32 -10.14
N THR A 480 7.82 12.16 -9.56
CA THR A 480 8.00 11.90 -8.13
C THR A 480 8.93 10.73 -7.90
N GLU A 481 9.51 10.64 -6.69
CA GLU A 481 10.35 9.52 -6.28
C GLU A 481 9.63 8.17 -6.48
N ARG A 482 8.33 8.10 -6.16
CA ARG A 482 7.50 6.90 -6.38
C ARG A 482 7.46 6.44 -7.84
N ASN A 483 7.53 7.36 -8.79
CA ASN A 483 7.63 7.01 -10.21
C ASN A 483 9.03 6.41 -10.51
N ALA A 484 10.10 7.01 -9.96
CA ALA A 484 11.46 6.50 -10.10
C ALA A 484 11.58 5.08 -9.53
N GLN A 485 10.96 4.82 -8.36
CA GLN A 485 10.92 3.50 -7.73
C GLN A 485 10.33 2.43 -8.65
N VAL A 486 9.24 2.73 -9.35
CA VAL A 486 8.61 1.79 -10.30
C VAL A 486 9.50 1.55 -11.52
N VAL A 487 10.12 2.59 -12.08
CA VAL A 487 11.05 2.45 -13.20
C VAL A 487 12.26 1.60 -12.82
N CYS A 488 12.91 1.90 -11.68
CA CYS A 488 14.04 1.11 -11.21
C CYS A 488 13.64 -0.35 -10.96
N ARG A 489 12.43 -0.59 -10.43
CA ARG A 489 11.89 -1.94 -10.24
C ARG A 489 11.67 -2.67 -11.56
N GLU A 490 11.07 -2.02 -12.55
CA GLU A 490 10.84 -2.62 -13.88
C GLU A 490 12.15 -3.00 -14.56
N MET A 491 13.20 -2.20 -14.35
CA MET A 491 14.56 -2.43 -14.85
C MET A 491 15.37 -3.47 -14.03
N GLY A 492 14.79 -4.03 -12.95
CA GLY A 492 15.43 -5.04 -12.11
C GLY A 492 16.34 -4.52 -11.01
N PHE A 493 16.35 -3.21 -10.73
CA PHE A 493 17.09 -2.59 -9.63
C PHE A 493 16.26 -2.46 -8.34
N ASN A 494 16.91 -2.20 -7.21
CA ASN A 494 16.24 -2.01 -5.93
C ASN A 494 15.49 -0.66 -5.90
N PRO A 495 14.18 -0.64 -5.63
CA PRO A 495 13.40 0.59 -5.59
C PRO A 495 13.75 1.52 -4.41
N LEU A 496 14.36 1.04 -3.32
CA LEU A 496 14.56 1.87 -2.12
C LEU A 496 15.52 3.04 -2.32
N ASN A 497 16.51 2.89 -3.22
CA ASN A 497 17.54 3.89 -3.50
C ASN A 497 17.42 4.42 -4.94
N ALA A 498 16.19 4.77 -5.34
CA ALA A 498 15.91 5.38 -6.62
C ALA A 498 16.00 6.91 -6.52
N PHE A 499 16.91 7.52 -7.27
CA PHE A 499 17.06 8.96 -7.37
C PHE A 499 16.58 9.46 -8.73
N PHE A 500 16.04 10.68 -8.78
CA PHE A 500 15.65 11.32 -10.03
C PHE A 500 16.02 12.80 -10.03
N GLU A 501 16.27 13.33 -11.21
CA GLU A 501 16.58 14.73 -11.46
C GLU A 501 15.98 15.18 -12.80
N PHE A 502 15.91 16.50 -13.01
CA PHE A 502 15.47 17.10 -14.26
C PHE A 502 16.65 17.70 -15.01
N GLY A 503 16.80 17.38 -16.29
CA GLY A 503 17.91 17.89 -17.09
C GLY A 503 17.52 18.10 -18.56
N VAL A 504 18.21 19.03 -19.23
CA VAL A 504 18.07 19.22 -20.67
C VAL A 504 18.86 18.14 -21.39
N ARG A 505 18.26 17.50 -22.39
CA ARG A 505 18.96 16.52 -23.22
C ARG A 505 19.52 17.22 -24.46
N ILE A 506 20.82 17.49 -24.44
CA ILE A 506 21.52 18.25 -25.50
C ILE A 506 21.42 17.54 -26.86
N ASP A 507 21.38 16.21 -26.86
CA ASP A 507 21.21 15.37 -28.05
C ASP A 507 19.84 15.54 -28.73
N PHE A 508 18.85 16.10 -28.01
CA PHE A 508 17.48 16.25 -28.48
C PHE A 508 17.23 17.68 -28.95
N HIS A 509 17.49 17.95 -30.23
CA HIS A 509 17.35 19.28 -30.84
C HIS A 509 16.29 19.32 -31.95
N SER A 510 15.79 20.51 -32.28
CA SER A 510 14.80 20.70 -33.34
C SER A 510 15.27 20.23 -34.73
N ASN A 511 16.59 20.15 -34.93
CA ASN A 511 17.21 19.68 -36.18
C ASN A 511 17.55 18.18 -36.16
N SER A 512 17.14 17.43 -35.12
CA SER A 512 17.31 15.98 -35.07
C SER A 512 16.32 15.30 -36.03
N LEU A 513 16.77 14.20 -36.68
CA LEU A 513 15.97 13.47 -37.67
C LEU A 513 14.76 12.72 -37.06
N SER A 514 14.74 12.53 -35.74
CA SER A 514 13.70 11.80 -35.02
C SER A 514 12.55 12.72 -34.59
N ARG A 515 11.56 12.92 -35.47
CA ARG A 515 10.34 13.68 -35.14
C ARG A 515 9.43 12.87 -34.22
N ILE A 516 9.11 13.39 -33.03
CA ILE A 516 8.07 12.82 -32.17
C ILE A 516 6.71 13.37 -32.60
N TRP A 517 5.78 12.47 -32.94
CA TRP A 517 4.44 12.84 -33.40
C TRP A 517 3.49 13.17 -32.25
N THR A 518 3.58 12.43 -31.15
CA THR A 518 2.71 12.57 -29.98
C THR A 518 3.52 12.33 -28.72
N TRP A 519 3.32 13.17 -27.69
CA TRP A 519 3.97 13.00 -26.39
C TRP A 519 3.08 12.16 -25.47
N PRO A 520 3.66 11.25 -24.67
CA PRO A 520 2.91 10.49 -23.68
C PRO A 520 2.34 11.42 -22.60
N GLU A 521 1.18 11.05 -22.07
CA GLU A 521 0.62 11.74 -20.90
C GLU A 521 1.46 11.39 -19.65
N PRO A 522 1.63 12.32 -18.70
CA PRO A 522 2.42 12.07 -17.51
C PRO A 522 1.74 11.01 -16.64
N LEU A 523 2.49 10.11 -16.01
CA LEU A 523 1.95 9.05 -15.16
C LEU A 523 2.26 9.33 -13.68
N GLN A 524 1.36 8.93 -12.79
CA GLN A 524 1.53 9.06 -11.35
C GLN A 524 1.42 7.70 -10.67
N CYS A 525 2.55 7.12 -10.33
CA CYS A 525 2.64 5.85 -9.63
C CYS A 525 2.45 6.03 -8.12
N LYS A 526 1.99 4.97 -7.47
CA LYS A 526 1.98 4.79 -6.00
C LYS A 526 3.33 4.29 -5.48
N GLY A 527 4.17 3.68 -6.32
CA GLY A 527 5.46 3.08 -5.97
C GLY A 527 5.41 1.55 -5.79
N THR A 528 4.25 0.94 -5.98
CA THR A 528 3.99 -0.51 -5.75
C THR A 528 3.74 -1.27 -7.05
N GLU A 529 3.59 -0.55 -8.15
CA GLU A 529 3.35 -1.08 -9.48
C GLU A 529 4.58 -1.87 -9.98
N ASN A 530 4.35 -2.88 -10.84
CA ASN A 530 5.42 -3.69 -11.43
C ASN A 530 5.97 -3.07 -12.72
N LYS A 531 5.11 -2.35 -13.46
CA LYS A 531 5.46 -1.67 -14.71
C LYS A 531 5.03 -0.22 -14.64
N TYR A 532 5.75 0.66 -15.34
CA TYR A 532 5.41 2.07 -15.43
C TYR A 532 4.07 2.29 -16.16
N GLU A 533 3.75 1.45 -17.17
CA GLU A 533 2.45 1.46 -17.87
C GLU A 533 1.24 1.16 -16.95
N ASP A 534 1.44 0.45 -15.83
CA ASP A 534 0.35 0.15 -14.88
C ASP A 534 -0.03 1.38 -14.04
N CYS A 535 0.76 2.46 -14.08
CA CYS A 535 0.50 3.65 -13.31
C CYS A 535 -0.62 4.50 -13.95
N PRO A 536 -1.53 5.06 -13.15
CA PRO A 536 -2.59 5.92 -13.66
C PRO A 536 -2.04 7.23 -14.22
N ILE A 537 -2.72 7.76 -15.23
CA ILE A 537 -2.37 9.05 -15.86
C ILE A 537 -2.56 10.20 -14.86
N ARG A 538 -1.57 11.11 -14.80
CA ARG A 538 -1.51 12.27 -13.92
C ARG A 538 -2.25 13.47 -14.50
N LEU A 539 -3.52 13.59 -14.13
CA LEU A 539 -4.43 14.60 -14.69
C LEU A 539 -4.34 16.00 -14.03
N ASN A 540 -3.45 16.17 -13.05
CA ASN A 540 -3.30 17.35 -12.17
C ASN A 540 -2.94 18.68 -12.84
N GLY A 541 -2.50 18.67 -14.10
CA GLY A 541 -2.06 19.87 -14.82
C GLY A 541 -3.19 20.57 -15.59
N GLN A 542 -4.20 19.81 -16.01
CA GLN A 542 -5.15 20.29 -17.02
C GLN A 542 -6.32 21.11 -16.43
N GLN A 543 -6.53 21.04 -15.11
CA GLN A 543 -7.60 21.74 -14.38
C GLN A 543 -7.49 23.29 -14.45
N PHE A 544 -6.31 23.82 -14.80
CA PHE A 544 -6.08 25.27 -14.98
C PHE A 544 -5.81 25.66 -16.45
N GLY A 545 -6.21 24.82 -17.41
CA GLY A 545 -5.96 25.08 -18.84
C GLY A 545 -4.53 24.76 -19.30
N HIS A 546 -3.67 24.24 -18.42
CA HIS A 546 -2.33 23.78 -18.79
C HIS A 546 -2.39 22.34 -19.32
N ARG A 547 -2.59 22.19 -20.63
CA ARG A 547 -2.33 20.91 -21.29
C ARG A 547 -0.85 20.58 -21.10
N HIS A 548 -0.55 19.39 -20.59
CA HIS A 548 0.83 18.89 -20.58
C HIS A 548 1.36 18.93 -22.01
N ARG A 549 2.37 19.75 -22.23
CA ARG A 549 3.07 19.89 -23.49
C ARG A 549 4.53 19.67 -23.19
N CYS A 550 5.12 18.79 -23.99
CA CYS A 550 6.55 18.64 -24.00
C CYS A 550 7.08 19.27 -25.27
N GLU A 551 8.12 20.05 -25.10
CA GLU A 551 8.83 20.73 -26.16
C GLU A 551 10.24 20.15 -26.26
N TRP A 552 10.90 20.38 -27.39
CA TRP A 552 12.25 19.87 -27.64
C TRP A 552 13.28 20.35 -26.60
N ASN A 553 13.06 21.53 -26.01
CA ASN A 553 13.91 22.16 -25.00
C ASN A 553 13.39 21.97 -23.56
N SER A 554 12.41 21.08 -23.34
CA SER A 554 11.90 20.81 -21.99
C SER A 554 12.93 20.09 -21.14
N ASN A 555 12.76 20.17 -19.81
CA ASN A 555 13.55 19.37 -18.89
C ASN A 555 13.02 17.93 -18.90
N PHE A 556 13.88 16.99 -19.24
CA PHE A 556 13.60 15.56 -19.26
C PHE A 556 13.98 14.91 -17.92
N VAL A 557 13.32 13.79 -17.62
CA VAL A 557 13.55 13.05 -16.38
C VAL A 557 14.80 12.19 -16.52
N PHE A 558 15.78 12.42 -15.65
CA PHE A 558 16.96 11.58 -15.46
C PHE A 558 16.76 10.73 -14.20
N ILE A 559 17.03 9.43 -14.30
CA ILE A 559 16.88 8.50 -13.17
C ILE A 559 18.23 7.84 -12.91
N HIS A 560 18.57 7.69 -11.64
CA HIS A 560 19.69 6.88 -11.17
C HIS A 560 19.17 5.82 -10.19
N CYS A 561 19.37 4.56 -10.55
CA CYS A 561 19.14 3.40 -9.72
C CYS A 561 20.49 2.93 -9.16
N GLU A 562 20.58 2.71 -7.86
CA GLU A 562 21.82 2.21 -7.27
C GLU A 562 22.09 0.75 -7.70
N LYS A 563 23.31 0.48 -8.19
CA LYS A 563 23.81 -0.89 -8.42
C LYS A 563 24.29 -1.45 -7.10
N GLU A 564 23.89 -2.68 -6.77
CA GLU A 564 24.20 -3.30 -5.48
C GLU A 564 25.71 -3.38 -5.18
N GLY A 565 26.17 -2.46 -4.34
CA GLY A 565 27.40 -2.58 -3.57
C GLY A 565 27.08 -3.05 -2.16
N VAL A 566 27.28 -4.35 -1.90
CA VAL A 566 27.45 -4.95 -0.56
C VAL A 566 26.20 -5.17 0.31
N ARG A 567 25.72 -6.42 0.28
CA ARG A 567 24.96 -7.17 1.30
C ARG A 567 23.54 -6.66 1.63
N ARG A 568 22.59 -7.14 0.82
CA ARG A 568 21.15 -7.23 1.09
C ARG A 568 20.86 -7.70 2.53
N GLY A 569 19.93 -7.02 3.22
CA GLY A 569 19.25 -7.53 4.41
C GLY A 569 19.94 -7.33 5.77
N ARG A 570 20.91 -6.43 5.90
CA ARG A 570 21.64 -6.22 7.17
C ARG A 570 21.40 -4.87 7.85
N TYR A 571 20.34 -4.15 7.54
CA TYR A 571 20.04 -2.88 8.20
C TYR A 571 18.86 -2.98 9.18
N TRP A 572 18.99 -2.34 10.33
CA TRP A 572 17.91 -2.19 11.32
C TRP A 572 17.44 -0.73 11.40
N GLY A 573 16.26 -0.51 11.98
CA GLY A 573 15.50 0.75 11.95
C GLY A 573 16.09 1.91 12.75
N GLY A 574 17.17 1.67 13.51
CA GLY A 574 17.86 2.65 14.34
C GLY A 574 17.10 3.04 15.62
N VAL A 575 17.65 4.03 16.33
CA VAL A 575 17.01 4.63 17.52
C VAL A 575 16.42 5.99 17.14
N ARG A 576 15.17 6.22 17.51
CA ARG A 576 14.41 7.44 17.23
C ARG A 576 13.93 8.05 18.55
N PHE A 577 14.18 9.35 18.71
CA PHE A 577 13.64 10.14 19.81
C PHE A 577 12.47 10.96 19.29
N ALA A 578 11.33 10.85 19.96
CA ALA A 578 10.16 11.64 19.63
C ALA A 578 9.54 12.17 20.91
N ASP A 579 9.04 13.40 20.85
CA ASP A 579 8.29 13.96 21.95
C ASP A 579 6.85 13.42 21.92
N ALA A 580 6.34 13.01 23.07
CA ALA A 580 5.00 12.46 23.20
C ALA A 580 3.90 13.51 22.94
N GLU A 581 4.20 14.81 23.18
CA GLU A 581 3.22 15.91 23.17
C GLU A 581 3.48 16.92 22.03
N PHE A 582 4.06 16.52 20.89
CA PHE A 582 4.50 17.44 19.82
C PHE A 582 3.45 18.48 19.35
N GLU A 583 2.15 18.20 19.41
CA GLU A 583 1.10 19.17 19.06
C GLU A 583 0.86 20.25 20.15
N GLN A 584 1.15 19.97 21.42
CA GLN A 584 1.00 20.94 22.53
C GLN A 584 2.20 21.89 22.65
N HIS A 585 3.38 21.48 22.17
CA HIS A 585 4.63 22.25 22.29
C HIS A 585 4.72 23.53 21.43
N PHE A 586 3.78 23.81 20.52
CA PHE A 586 3.74 25.12 19.85
C PHE A 586 3.55 26.29 20.86
N TYR A 587 3.21 25.99 22.12
CA TYR A 587 2.98 26.97 23.19
C TYR A 587 3.87 26.79 24.43
N ASP A 588 4.89 25.94 24.37
CA ASP A 588 5.58 25.43 25.57
C ASP A 588 6.41 26.46 26.32
N HIS A 589 6.83 27.54 25.65
CA HIS A 589 7.45 28.70 26.28
C HIS A 589 6.47 29.52 27.16
N ARG A 590 5.23 29.04 27.36
CA ARG A 590 4.20 29.67 28.20
C ARG A 590 3.59 28.74 29.26
N ILE A 591 4.00 27.48 29.35
CA ILE A 591 3.41 26.55 30.32
C ILE A 591 4.21 26.60 31.63
N HIS A 592 3.68 27.35 32.59
CA HIS A 592 4.15 27.32 33.98
C HIS A 592 3.59 26.09 34.70
N ASP A 593 4.43 25.34 35.41
CA ASP A 593 3.95 24.41 36.41
C ASP A 593 3.24 25.19 37.54
N ILE A 594 1.95 24.93 37.75
CA ILE A 594 1.10 25.61 38.75
C ILE A 594 1.59 25.40 40.19
N HIS A 595 2.32 24.31 40.45
CA HIS A 595 2.78 23.99 41.80
C HIS A 595 4.21 24.47 42.07
N THR A 596 5.10 24.43 41.08
CA THR A 596 6.52 24.76 41.27
C THR A 596 6.92 26.12 40.68
N HIS A 597 6.07 26.73 39.85
CA HIS A 597 6.35 27.97 39.10
C HIS A 597 7.66 27.93 38.29
N MET A 598 8.24 26.74 38.06
CA MET A 598 9.40 26.53 37.20
C MET A 598 8.97 26.10 35.80
N ALA A 599 9.88 26.24 34.82
CA ALA A 599 9.72 25.60 33.52
C ALA A 599 9.77 24.07 33.70
N LYS A 600 8.87 23.33 33.07
CA LYS A 600 8.82 21.86 33.08
C LYS A 600 10.21 21.31 32.73
N GLN A 601 10.88 20.61 33.65
CA GLN A 601 12.17 19.97 33.37
C GLN A 601 11.94 18.76 32.46
N SER A 602 12.45 18.81 31.22
CA SER A 602 12.49 17.65 30.34
C SER A 602 13.56 16.67 30.84
N GLN A 603 13.20 15.41 31.08
CA GLN A 603 14.19 14.37 31.35
C GLN A 603 14.86 13.96 30.03
N GLU A 604 16.17 14.16 29.92
CA GLU A 604 16.93 13.86 28.70
C GLU A 604 17.32 12.37 28.62
N SER A 605 17.17 11.79 27.43
CA SER A 605 17.72 10.46 27.13
C SER A 605 19.24 10.56 26.93
N THR A 606 20.00 9.57 27.41
CA THR A 606 21.48 9.57 27.31
C THR A 606 21.99 8.33 26.59
N LEU A 607 22.86 8.51 25.59
CA LEU A 607 23.53 7.45 24.84
C LEU A 607 25.04 7.70 24.84
N GLU A 608 25.76 6.93 25.64
CA GLU A 608 27.21 7.02 25.79
C GLU A 608 27.85 5.66 25.51
N TYR A 609 28.93 5.61 24.73
CA TYR A 609 29.68 4.38 24.40
C TYR A 609 28.79 3.25 23.81
N VAL A 610 27.92 3.62 22.85
CA VAL A 610 27.06 2.69 22.10
C VAL A 610 27.62 2.48 20.69
N LYS A 611 27.82 1.22 20.29
CA LYS A 611 28.21 0.83 18.92
C LYS A 611 26.99 0.42 18.11
N ASN A 612 26.59 1.28 17.18
CA ASN A 612 25.53 1.01 16.20
C ASN A 612 26.13 0.47 14.90
N LEU A 613 25.93 -0.82 14.61
CA LEU A 613 26.43 -1.46 13.40
C LEU A 613 25.29 -1.61 12.38
N TRP A 614 25.50 -1.12 11.15
CA TRP A 614 24.58 -1.30 10.01
C TRP A 614 23.16 -0.75 10.28
N CYS A 615 23.06 0.54 10.59
CA CYS A 615 21.81 1.27 10.80
C CYS A 615 21.27 1.80 9.45
N GLY A 616 19.99 1.60 9.14
CA GLY A 616 19.40 2.05 7.88
C GLY A 616 19.04 3.55 7.90
N TYR A 617 19.33 4.27 6.81
CA TYR A 617 18.86 5.65 6.61
C TYR A 617 17.38 5.62 6.16
N PHE A 618 16.45 6.01 7.04
CA PHE A 618 15.06 6.24 6.65
C PHE A 618 14.86 7.72 6.29
N ALA A 619 14.49 8.03 5.05
CA ALA A 619 14.27 9.39 4.58
C ALA A 619 12.93 9.99 5.08
N GLN A 620 12.83 10.30 6.37
CA GLN A 620 11.83 11.27 6.87
C GLN A 620 12.52 12.19 7.88
N ARG A 621 12.55 13.49 7.54
CA ARG A 621 13.19 14.56 8.33
C ARG A 621 12.88 14.44 9.85
N LYS A 622 13.87 14.00 10.63
CA LYS A 622 14.28 14.50 11.97
C LYS A 622 15.41 13.59 12.50
N VAL A 623 16.54 14.22 12.85
CA VAL A 623 17.74 13.73 13.58
C VAL A 623 17.88 12.20 13.71
N PHE A 624 18.70 11.60 12.86
CA PHE A 624 19.10 10.18 12.94
C PHE A 624 20.50 10.06 13.54
N CYS A 625 20.65 9.28 14.62
CA CYS A 625 21.96 8.84 15.10
C CYS A 625 22.39 7.53 14.41
N CYS A 626 22.59 7.56 13.09
CA CYS A 626 23.47 6.59 12.43
C CYS A 626 24.80 7.31 12.16
N ALA A 627 25.61 7.56 13.21
CA ALA A 627 26.94 8.13 13.04
C ALA A 627 28.00 7.17 13.60
N GLU A 628 28.88 6.69 12.73
CA GLU A 628 30.17 6.16 13.13
C GLU A 628 30.96 7.31 13.76
N HIS A 629 31.24 7.21 15.06
CA HIS A 629 32.03 8.15 15.86
C HIS A 629 31.48 9.58 16.02
N TYR A 630 30.81 9.85 17.13
CA TYR A 630 30.80 11.19 17.73
C TYR A 630 31.24 11.14 19.20
N LYS A 631 32.38 11.79 19.47
CA LYS A 631 32.66 12.44 20.76
C LYS A 631 32.16 13.87 20.58
N GLU A 632 31.18 14.27 21.37
CA GLU A 632 31.02 15.69 21.71
C GLU A 632 31.07 15.83 23.22
N SER A 633 31.86 16.81 23.63
CA SER A 633 32.34 17.13 24.98
C SER A 633 31.31 17.87 25.81
#